data_AF-A0A9W3K603-F1
#
_entry.id   AF-A0A9W3K603-F1
#
_cell.length_a   1.000
_cell.length_b   1.000
_cell.length_c   1.000
_cell.angle_alpha   90.00
_cell.angle_beta   90.00
_cell.angle_gamma   90.00
#
_symmetry.space_group_name_H-M   'P 1'
#
loop_
_entity.id
_entity.type
_entity.pdbx_description
1 polymer ?
#
loop_
_entity_poly.entity_id
_entity_poly.type
_entity_poly.pdbx_seq_one_letter_code
_entity_poly.pdbx_strand_id
1 'polypeptide(L)' 'MTTTIYVVKTGQQFLCTGEDGDIGMAPEIQEAMSFLSYEEAKKAANENADPGFEILAVEITTR' A
#
# COMPACT_ATOMS: atom_id res chain seq x y z
N MET A 1 -10.67 -0.77 -18.57
CA MET A 1 -9.78 -1.92 -18.26
C MET A 1 -9.70 -2.00 -16.74
N THR A 2 -9.67 -3.19 -16.14
CA THR A 2 -9.54 -3.33 -14.67
C THR A 2 -8.08 -3.59 -14.30
N THR A 3 -7.56 -2.82 -13.36
CA THR A 3 -6.20 -2.98 -12.84
C THR A 3 -6.28 -3.29 -11.36
N THR A 4 -5.76 -4.44 -10.96
CA THR A 4 -5.63 -4.78 -9.53
C THR A 4 -4.34 -4.16 -9.00
N ILE A 5 -4.47 -3.37 -7.93
CA ILE A 5 -3.33 -2.87 -7.15
C ILE A 5 -3.36 -3.47 -5.75
N TYR A 6 -2.23 -3.47 -5.08
CA TYR A 6 -2.07 -3.94 -3.72
C TYR A 6 -1.66 -2.76 -2.84
N VAL A 7 -2.32 -2.56 -1.72
CA VAL A 7 -1.95 -1.55 -0.72
C VAL A 7 -1.65 -2.23 0.61
N VAL A 8 -0.73 -1.66 1.37
CA VAL A 8 -0.35 -2.18 2.68
C VAL A 8 -1.06 -1.37 3.74
N LYS A 9 -1.77 -2.06 4.64
CA LYS A 9 -2.47 -1.49 5.78
C LYS A 9 -1.84 -2.02 7.06
N THR A 10 -1.52 -1.15 8.01
CA THR A 10 -1.07 -1.54 9.35
C THR A 10 -1.95 -0.88 10.40
N GLY A 11 -2.64 -1.68 11.20
CA GLY A 11 -3.63 -1.20 12.16
C GLY A 11 -4.75 -0.39 11.48
N GLN A 12 -4.69 0.94 11.60
CA GLN A 12 -5.63 1.90 11.01
C GLN A 12 -5.01 2.82 9.96
N GLN A 13 -3.73 2.63 9.64
CA GLN A 13 -2.98 3.44 8.67
C GLN A 13 -2.56 2.60 7.48
N PHE A 14 -2.15 3.25 6.41
CA PHE A 14 -1.69 2.67 5.17
C PHE A 14 -0.27 3.13 4.88
N LEU A 15 0.53 2.25 4.32
CA LEU A 15 1.86 2.59 3.86
C LEU A 15 1.74 3.64 2.76
N CYS A 16 2.40 4.79 2.90
CA CYS A 16 2.44 5.83 1.88
C CYS A 16 3.88 6.10 1.45
N THR A 17 4.04 6.71 0.27
CA THR A 17 5.33 7.26 -0.17
C THR A 17 5.24 8.76 -0.17
N GLY A 18 6.18 9.40 0.53
CA GLY A 18 6.35 10.85 0.51
C GLY A 18 6.99 11.34 -0.79
N GLU A 19 6.99 12.65 -1.00
CA GLU A 19 7.51 13.30 -2.22
C GLU A 19 9.02 13.05 -2.43
N ASP A 20 9.77 12.85 -1.36
CA ASP A 20 11.21 12.55 -1.39
C ASP A 20 11.51 11.04 -1.57
N GLY A 21 10.48 10.20 -1.70
CA GLY A 21 10.62 8.74 -1.80
C GLY A 21 10.72 8.05 -0.44
N ASP A 22 10.60 8.79 0.66
CA ASP A 22 10.52 8.23 2.01
C ASP A 22 9.23 7.43 2.21
N ILE A 23 9.33 6.30 2.91
CA ILE A 23 8.17 5.47 3.24
C ILE A 23 7.59 5.96 4.57
N GLY A 24 6.32 6.35 4.54
CA GLY A 24 5.56 6.83 5.69
C GLY A 24 4.28 6.03 5.93
N MET A 25 3.44 6.56 6.82
CA MET A 25 2.12 6.01 7.11
C MET A 25 1.06 7.10 7.02
N ALA A 26 0.03 6.88 6.21
CA ALA A 26 -1.11 7.78 6.05
C ALA A 26 -2.39 7.14 6.62
N PRO A 27 -3.30 7.91 7.23
CA PRO A 27 -4.58 7.38 7.69
C PRO A 27 -5.53 7.06 6.52
N GLU A 28 -5.32 7.65 5.34
CA GLU A 28 -6.18 7.48 4.17
C GLU A 28 -5.58 6.53 3.13
N ILE A 29 -6.42 5.65 2.59
CA ILE A 29 -6.03 4.74 1.50
C ILE A 29 -5.72 5.48 0.18
N GLN A 30 -6.22 6.70 0.02
CA GLN A 30 -5.99 7.52 -1.18
C GLN A 30 -4.51 7.93 -1.31
N GLU A 31 -3.84 8.08 -0.17
CA GLU A 31 -2.41 8.39 -0.09
C GLU A 31 -1.56 7.12 0.04
N ALA A 32 -2.20 5.95 0.05
CA ALA A 32 -1.50 4.69 0.17
C ALA A 32 -0.68 4.40 -1.09
N MET A 33 0.49 3.85 -0.85
CA MET A 33 1.36 3.32 -1.87
C MET A 33 0.69 2.10 -2.50
N SER A 34 0.42 2.20 -3.80
CA SER A 34 -0.14 1.12 -4.60
C SER A 34 0.97 0.35 -5.31
N PHE A 35 0.98 -0.95 -5.11
CA PHE A 35 1.90 -1.87 -5.78
C PHE A 35 1.15 -2.67 -6.85
N LEU A 36 1.82 -2.98 -7.96
CA LEU A 36 1.24 -3.84 -8.99
C LEU A 36 1.40 -5.33 -8.65
N SER A 37 2.32 -5.65 -7.74
CA SER A 37 2.62 -7.02 -7.32
C SER A 37 2.42 -7.19 -5.82
N TYR A 38 1.79 -8.30 -5.43
CA TYR A 38 1.64 -8.66 -4.03
C TYR A 38 2.99 -8.83 -3.31
N GLU A 39 4.00 -9.39 -4.00
CA GLU A 39 5.33 -9.58 -3.43
C GLU A 39 6.04 -8.25 -3.13
N GLU A 40 5.87 -7.25 -3.99
CA GLU A 40 6.41 -5.90 -3.78
C GLU A 40 5.74 -5.23 -2.57
N ALA A 41 4.40 -5.30 -2.51
CA ALA A 41 3.65 -4.81 -1.35
C ALA A 41 4.11 -5.50 -0.06
N LYS A 42 4.29 -6.82 -0.10
CA LYS A 42 4.76 -7.60 1.05
C LYS A 42 6.17 -7.21 1.46
N LYS A 43 7.07 -7.01 0.51
CA LYS A 43 8.46 -6.61 0.79
C LYS A 43 8.48 -5.24 1.47
N ALA A 44 7.79 -4.25 0.89
CA ALA A 44 7.68 -2.92 1.46
C ALA A 44 7.05 -2.93 2.86
N ALA A 45 6.02 -3.75 3.07
CA ALA A 45 5.39 -3.94 4.37
C ALA A 45 6.35 -4.55 5.40
N ASN A 46 7.13 -5.57 5.04
CA ASN A 46 8.09 -6.16 5.98
C ASN A 46 9.22 -5.20 6.35
N GLU A 47 9.61 -4.32 5.43
CA GLU A 47 10.69 -3.36 5.66
C GLU A 47 10.23 -2.13 6.46
N ASN A 48 8.98 -1.69 6.29
CA ASN A 48 8.54 -0.38 6.76
C ASN A 48 7.25 -0.39 7.59
N ALA A 49 6.44 -1.46 7.56
CA ALA A 49 5.21 -1.56 8.31
C ALA A 49 5.37 -2.37 9.60
N ASP A 50 4.59 -2.02 10.61
CA ASP A 50 4.54 -2.77 11.85
C ASP A 50 4.08 -4.23 11.64
N PRO A 51 4.59 -5.16 12.46
CA PRO A 51 4.13 -6.55 12.44
C PRO A 51 2.63 -6.65 12.70
N GLY A 52 1.93 -7.39 11.84
CA GLY A 52 0.47 -7.45 11.82
C GLY A 52 -0.17 -6.64 10.69
N PHE A 53 0.63 -6.18 9.73
CA PHE A 53 0.13 -5.56 8.51
C PHE A 53 -0.74 -6.52 7.67
N GLU A 54 -1.68 -5.94 6.94
CA GLU A 54 -2.58 -6.58 5.99
C GLU A 54 -2.30 -6.02 4.60
N ILE A 55 -2.27 -6.89 3.59
CA ILE A 55 -2.14 -6.47 2.19
C ILE A 55 -3.52 -6.57 1.55
N LEU A 56 -4.06 -5.44 1.11
CA LEU A 56 -5.38 -5.35 0.49
C LEU A 56 -5.22 -5.30 -1.03
N ALA A 57 -5.94 -6.15 -1.75
CA ALA A 57 -6.07 -6.07 -3.20
C ALA A 57 -7.25 -5.15 -3.55
N VAL A 58 -6.99 -4.08 -4.30
CA VAL A 58 -8.00 -3.11 -4.75
C VAL A 58 -8.09 -3.17 -6.26
N GLU A 59 -9.28 -3.49 -6.77
CA GLU A 59 -9.55 -3.46 -8.21
C GLU A 59 -9.97 -2.05 -8.63
N ILE A 60 -9.12 -1.40 -9.42
CA ILE A 60 -9.41 -0.10 -10.01
C ILE A 60 -10.03 -0.32 -11.37
N THR A 61 -11.24 0.18 -11.56
CA THR A 61 -11.91 0.21 -12.86
C THR A 61 -11.72 1.59 -13.48
N THR A 62 -10.88 1.69 -14.53
CA THR A 62 -10.78 2.92 -15.33
C THR A 62 -11.91 2.95 -16.35
N ARG A 63 -12.68 4.04 -16.34
CA ARG A 63 -13.90 4.24 -17.14
C ARG A 63 -13.58 4.79 -18.52
#